data_AF-A0A968JEC8-F1
#
_entry.id   AF-A0A968JEC8-F1
#
_cell.length_a   1.000
_cell.length_b   1.000
_cell.length_c   1.000
_cell.angle_alpha   90.00
_cell.angle_beta   90.00
_cell.angle_gamma   90.00
#
_symmetry.space_group_name_H-M   'P 1'
#
loop_
_entity.id
_entity.type
_entity.pdbx_description
1 polymer ?
#
loop_
_entity_poly.entity_id
_entity_poly.type
_entity_poly.pdbx_seq_one_letter_code
_entity_poly.pdbx_strand_id
1 'polypeptide(L)' 'MLVNSSHGDAAVAHLDEDFELIGVMNGSGESWRFSDSNLEHYFIPKSKKPHPTKEEIKKSGRGVGYTKSATNYVFKKIK' A
#
# COMPACT_ATOMS: atom_id res chain seq x y z
N MET A 1 -3.15 -11.20 2.99
CA MET A 1 -3.50 -10.07 3.86
C MET A 1 -4.14 -8.98 3.01
N LEU A 2 -5.23 -8.36 3.48
CA LEU A 2 -5.92 -7.25 2.78
C LEU A 2 -5.86 -6.02 3.70
N VAL A 3 -5.31 -4.91 3.22
CA VAL A 3 -5.11 -3.68 4.02
C VAL A 3 -5.49 -2.44 3.24
N ASN A 4 -5.98 -1.42 3.94
CA ASN A 4 -6.10 -0.08 3.39
C ASN A 4 -4.82 0.74 3.66
N SER A 5 -4.75 1.98 3.16
CA SER A 5 -3.56 2.84 3.34
C SER A 5 -3.78 4.02 4.29
N SER A 6 -4.87 4.08 5.06
CA SER A 6 -5.23 5.29 5.83
C SER A 6 -4.24 5.58 6.97
N HIS A 7 -3.82 4.55 7.71
CA HIS A 7 -2.83 4.64 8.79
C HIS A 7 -1.42 4.22 8.36
N GLY A 8 -1.19 4.08 7.05
CA GLY A 8 0.08 3.62 6.51
C GLY A 8 0.26 2.11 6.50
N ASP A 9 -0.80 1.34 6.78
CA ASP A 9 -0.73 -0.13 6.85
C ASP A 9 -0.21 -0.75 5.54
N ALA A 10 -0.72 -0.29 4.39
CA ALA A 10 -0.22 -0.71 3.08
C ALA A 10 1.26 -0.38 2.87
N ALA A 11 1.73 0.78 3.34
CA ALA A 11 3.13 1.20 3.21
C ALA A 11 4.03 0.37 4.11
N VAL A 12 3.58 0.09 5.34
CA VAL A 12 4.28 -0.80 6.29
C VAL A 12 4.38 -2.21 5.74
N ALA A 13 3.30 -2.74 5.16
CA ALA A 13 3.29 -4.07 4.54
C ALA A 13 4.20 -4.14 3.31
N HIS A 14 4.27 -3.08 2.51
CA HIS A 14 5.15 -3.02 1.33
C HIS A 14 6.64 -2.97 1.70
N LEU A 15 6.99 -2.35 2.82
CA LEU A 15 8.35 -2.29 3.35
C LEU A 15 8.75 -3.56 4.14
N ASP A 16 7.81 -4.50 4.32
CA ASP A 16 8.04 -5.74 5.07
C ASP A 16 8.47 -6.85 4.13
N GLU A 17 9.67 -7.41 4.34
CA GLU A 17 10.24 -8.44 3.48
C GLU A 17 9.52 -9.80 3.56
N ASP A 18 8.66 -9.99 4.55
CA ASP A 18 7.81 -11.18 4.67
C ASP A 18 6.61 -11.12 3.72
N PHE A 19 6.35 -9.98 3.08
CA PHE A 19 5.16 -9.75 2.26
C PHE A 19 5.49 -9.24 0.85
N GLU A 20 4.69 -9.70 -0.10
CA GLU A 20 4.73 -9.27 -1.49
C GLU A 20 3.37 -8.70 -1.89
N LEU A 21 3.35 -7.54 -2.55
CA LEU A 21 2.13 -6.99 -3.14
C LEU A 21 1.76 -7.82 -4.37
N ILE A 22 0.63 -8.52 -4.32
CA ILE A 22 0.15 -9.36 -5.43
C ILE A 22 -1.05 -8.75 -6.16
N GLY A 23 -1.58 -7.62 -5.67
CA GLY A 23 -2.67 -6.94 -6.32
C GLY A 23 -3.31 -5.86 -5.48
N VAL A 24 -4.27 -5.18 -6.09
CA VAL A 24 -5.07 -4.14 -5.47
C VAL A 24 -6.56 -4.39 -5.71
N MET A 25 -7.38 -3.92 -4.78
CA MET A 25 -8.83 -3.97 -4.85
C MET A 25 -9.35 -2.54 -4.84
N ASN A 26 -10.01 -2.16 -5.94
CA ASN A 26 -10.65 -0.85 -6.08
C ASN A 26 -12.15 -1.02 -6.13
N GLY A 27 -12.87 -0.20 -5.39
CA GLY A 27 -14.31 -0.29 -5.35
C GLY A 27 -14.94 0.74 -4.43
N SER A 28 -16.23 0.94 -4.65
CA SER A 28 -17.12 1.71 -3.79
C SER A 28 -18.47 1.00 -3.74
N GLY A 29 -18.99 0.75 -2.54
CA GLY A 29 -20.24 0.00 -2.35
C GLY A 29 -20.10 -1.47 -2.76
N GLU A 30 -20.99 -1.92 -3.64
CA GLU A 30 -21.09 -3.33 -4.07
C GLU A 30 -20.17 -3.68 -5.24
N SER A 31 -19.59 -2.69 -5.93
CA SER A 31 -18.73 -2.92 -7.09
C SER A 31 -17.26 -2.88 -6.70
N TRP A 32 -16.61 -4.04 -6.81
CA TRP A 32 -15.18 -4.22 -6.56
C TRP A 32 -14.48 -4.80 -7.78
N ARG A 33 -13.27 -4.33 -8.05
CA ARG A 33 -12.39 -4.82 -9.12
C ARG A 33 -11.02 -5.11 -8.55
N PHE A 34 -10.54 -6.31 -8.82
CA PHE A 34 -9.16 -6.72 -8.58
C PHE A 34 -8.28 -6.31 -9.76
N SER A 35 -7.03 -5.92 -9.49
CA SER A 35 -5.98 -5.78 -10.50
C SER A 35 -4.64 -6.20 -9.92
N ASP A 36 -3.92 -7.01 -10.67
CA ASP A 36 -2.53 -7.44 -10.45
C ASP A 36 -1.55 -6.77 -11.43
N SER A 37 -2.02 -5.77 -12.18
CA SER A 37 -1.24 -5.11 -13.23
C SER A 37 -0.65 -3.79 -12.75
N ASN A 38 0.56 -3.47 -13.23
CA ASN A 38 1.26 -2.20 -12.97
C ASN A 38 1.35 -1.88 -11.46
N LEU A 39 1.71 -2.89 -10.66
CA LEU A 39 1.77 -2.83 -9.20
C LEU A 39 2.91 -1.93 -8.71
N GLU A 40 3.98 -1.83 -9.48
CA GLU A 40 5.15 -0.97 -9.28
C GLU A 40 4.80 0.53 -9.22
N HIS A 41 3.59 0.94 -9.66
CA HIS A 41 3.15 2.34 -9.63
C HIS A 41 2.48 2.77 -8.31
N TYR A 42 2.16 1.86 -7.38
CA TYR A 42 1.32 2.17 -6.21
C TYR A 42 2.04 2.72 -4.98
N PHE A 43 3.38 2.60 -4.91
CA PHE A 43 4.18 3.01 -3.75
C PHE A 43 5.17 4.14 -4.07
N ILE A 44 4.88 4.93 -5.11
CA ILE A 44 5.69 6.08 -5.52
C ILE A 44 5.21 7.33 -4.76
N PRO A 45 6.00 7.92 -3.84
CA PRO A 45 5.57 9.08 -3.07
C PRO A 45 5.30 10.30 -3.96
N LYS A 46 4.27 11.08 -3.62
CA LYS A 46 4.00 12.39 -4.24
C LYS A 46 5.08 13.42 -3.88
N SER A 47 5.65 13.30 -2.69
CA SER A 47 6.66 14.25 -2.22
C SER A 47 8.01 13.96 -2.87
N LYS A 48 8.81 15.00 -3.11
CA LYS A 48 10.21 14.85 -3.52
C LYS A 48 11.14 14.36 -2.39
N LYS A 49 10.62 14.19 -1.18
CA LYS A 49 11.38 13.63 -0.05
C LYS A 49 11.53 12.12 -0.23
N PRO A 50 12.56 11.51 0.36
CA PRO A 50 12.66 10.05 0.44
C PRO A 50 11.38 9.42 1.00
N HIS A 51 11.11 8.19 0.58
CA HIS A 51 10.02 7.42 1.15
C HIS A 51 10.26 7.22 2.66
N PRO A 52 9.27 7.48 3.53
CA PRO A 52 9.41 7.24 4.96
C PRO A 52 9.71 5.77 5.28
N THR A 53 10.51 5.53 6.30
CA THR A 53 10.78 4.19 6.83
C THR A 53 9.56 3.59 7.54
N LYS A 54 9.58 2.28 7.79
CA LYS A 54 8.52 1.57 8.51
C LYS A 54 8.31 2.16 9.91
N GLU A 55 9.39 2.51 10.59
CA GLU A 55 9.40 3.09 11.93
C GLU A 55 8.78 4.49 11.93
N GLU A 56 9.11 5.33 10.94
CA GLU A 56 8.55 6.68 10.81
C GLU A 56 7.04 6.64 10.53
N ILE A 57 6.59 5.72 9.67
CA ILE A 57 5.17 5.54 9.35
C ILE A 57 4.42 5.12 10.61
N LYS A 58 4.89 4.09 11.31
CA LYS A 58 4.30 3.60 12.57
C LYS A 58 4.25 4.69 13.64
N LYS A 59 5.32 5.46 13.81
CA LYS A 59 5.39 6.56 14.79
C LYS A 59 4.41 7.68 14.45
N SER A 60 4.26 8.01 13.18
CA SER A 60 3.35 9.07 12.74
C SER A 60 1.88 8.66 12.79
N GLY A 61 1.57 7.37 12.61
CA GLY A 61 0.21 6.86 12.46
C GLY A 61 -0.50 7.36 11.20
N ARG A 62 0.24 7.91 10.23
CA ARG A 62 -0.31 8.53 9.02
C ARG A 62 0.12 7.74 7.79
N GLY A 63 -0.81 7.60 6.84
CA GLY A 63 -0.51 7.10 5.50
C GLY A 63 0.49 7.97 4.73
N VAL A 64 1.19 7.34 3.80
CA VAL A 64 2.06 8.02 2.83
C VAL A 64 1.22 8.44 1.62
N GLY A 65 1.39 9.69 1.18
CA GLY A 65 0.72 10.19 -0.02
C GLY A 65 1.40 9.66 -1.28
N TYR A 66 0.78 8.70 -1.97
CA TYR A 66 1.27 8.14 -3.23
C TYR A 66 0.63 8.78 -4.47
N THR A 67 1.35 8.72 -5.59
CA THR A 67 0.89 9.25 -6.90
C THR A 67 -0.30 8.45 -7.44
N LYS A 68 -0.29 7.13 -7.22
CA LYS A 68 -1.40 6.20 -7.49
C LYS A 68 -1.84 5.58 -6.18
N SER A 69 -3.15 5.47 -5.96
CA SER A 69 -3.74 4.89 -4.76
C SER A 69 -4.83 3.90 -5.10
N ALA A 70 -4.97 2.86 -4.28
CA ALA A 70 -6.09 1.93 -4.29
C ALA A 70 -6.89 1.99 -3.00
N THR A 71 -8.13 1.49 -3.03
CA THR A 71 -8.96 1.37 -1.82
C THR A 71 -8.35 0.36 -0.85
N ASN A 72 -7.96 -0.82 -1.35
CA ASN A 72 -7.28 -1.85 -0.58
C ASN A 72 -6.14 -2.49 -1.39
N TYR A 73 -5.17 -3.05 -0.67
CA TYR A 73 -3.98 -3.70 -1.19
C TYR A 73 -3.94 -5.14 -0.71
N VAL A 74 -3.59 -6.06 -1.61
CA VAL A 74 -3.52 -7.50 -1.34
C VAL A 74 -2.06 -7.91 -1.27
N PHE A 75 -1.66 -8.36 -0.09
CA PHE A 75 -0.31 -8.88 0.15
C PHE A 75 -0.33 -10.38 0.38
N LYS A 76 0.62 -11.09 -0.22
CA LYS A 76 0.90 -12.50 0.06
C LYS A 76 2.08 -12.58 1.03
N LYS A 77 1.98 -13.43 2.06
CA LYS A 77 3.12 -13.76 2.91
C LYS A 77 4.04 -14.72 2.14
N ILE A 78 5.31 -14.39 2.03
CA ILE A 78 6.30 -15.12 1.22
C ILE A 78 7.43 -15.77 2.04
N LYS A 79 7.60 -15.37 3.30
CA LYS A 79 8.56 -15.96 4.25
C LYS A 79 7.82 -16.53 5.46
#